data_AF-A0A151UIK3-F1
#
_entry.id   AF-A0A151UIK3-F1
#
_cell.length_a   1.000
_cell.length_b   1.000
_cell.length_c   1.000
_cell.angle_alpha   90.00
_cell.angle_beta   90.00
_cell.angle_gamma   90.00
#
_symmetry.space_group_name_H-M   'P 1'
#
loop_
_entity.id
_entity.type
_entity.pdbx_description
1 polymer ?
#
loop_
_entity_poly.entity_id
_entity_poly.type
_entity_poly.pdbx_seq_one_letter_code
_entity_poly.pdbx_strand_id
1 'polypeptide(L)'
;MWDTLAITYEGSLEVKRNKLSLLVRKYELFEMEENESIQTMFGRFQTIINELSFLGRTYHKFDHIEKLLRSLSRKWRPQVTALRASKDLEKLSLEELVGLLKVHEMELQ
;
A
#
# COMPACT_ATOMS: atom_id res chain seq x y z
N MET A 1 31.51 27.53 -11.92
CA MET A 1 31.19 26.25 -12.62
C MET A 1 30.90 25.10 -11.66
N TRP A 2 31.15 25.23 -10.35
CA TRP A 2 30.76 24.24 -9.34
C TRP A 2 29.33 24.40 -8.83
N ASP A 3 28.80 25.63 -8.83
CA ASP A 3 27.43 25.93 -8.41
C ASP A 3 26.36 25.24 -9.25
N THR A 4 26.58 25.09 -10.57
CA THR A 4 25.59 24.46 -11.47
C THR A 4 25.46 22.95 -11.23
N LEU A 5 26.55 22.28 -10.87
CA LEU A 5 26.56 20.86 -10.50
C LEU A 5 25.97 20.63 -9.11
N ALA A 6 26.24 21.54 -8.16
CA ALA A 6 25.62 21.51 -6.84
C ALA A 6 24.09 21.74 -6.92
N ILE A 7 23.64 22.73 -7.70
CA ILE A 7 22.21 23.03 -7.90
C ILE A 7 21.48 21.86 -8.57
N THR A 8 22.09 21.19 -9.56
CA THR A 8 21.47 20.02 -10.21
C THR A 8 21.45 18.79 -9.30
N TYR A 9 22.45 18.60 -8.44
CA TYR A 9 22.47 17.53 -7.45
C TYR A 9 21.51 17.78 -6.29
N GLU A 10 21.48 19.00 -5.73
CA GLU A 10 20.49 19.42 -4.72
C GLU A 10 19.07 19.36 -5.27
N GLY A 11 18.83 19.83 -6.49
CA GLY A 11 17.53 19.68 -7.16
C GLY A 11 17.13 18.21 -7.32
N SER A 12 18.09 17.32 -7.63
CA SER A 12 17.84 15.87 -7.72
C SER A 12 17.52 15.25 -6.35
N LEU A 13 18.16 15.72 -5.27
CA LEU A 13 17.88 15.29 -3.90
C LEU A 13 16.55 15.82 -3.37
N GLU A 14 16.23 17.09 -3.66
CA GLU A 14 14.98 17.73 -3.27
C GLU A 14 13.80 17.13 -4.01
N VAL A 15 13.93 16.86 -5.31
CA VAL A 15 12.93 16.13 -6.10
C VAL A 15 12.71 14.72 -5.55
N LYS A 16 13.78 13.99 -5.19
CA LYS A 16 13.65 12.68 -4.54
C LYS A 16 12.93 12.76 -3.19
N ARG A 17 13.26 13.73 -2.34
CA ARG A 17 12.58 13.95 -1.04
C ARG A 17 11.12 14.32 -1.22
N ASN A 18 10.80 15.21 -2.15
CA ASN A 18 9.43 15.62 -2.45
C ASN A 18 8.62 14.44 -3.00
N LYS A 19 9.19 13.64 -3.91
CA LYS A 19 8.55 12.42 -4.42
C LYS A 19 8.32 11.41 -3.30
N LEU A 20 9.29 11.19 -2.42
CA LEU A 20 9.15 10.30 -1.28
C LEU A 20 8.02 10.79 -0.35
N SER A 21 8.01 12.07 0.01
CA SER A 21 6.98 12.66 0.86
C SER A 21 5.58 12.49 0.25
N LEU A 22 5.44 12.72 -1.06
CA LEU A 22 4.18 12.51 -1.76
C LEU A 22 3.74 11.05 -1.74
N LEU A 23 4.64 10.10 -1.98
CA LEU A 23 4.33 8.67 -1.97
C LEU A 23 3.96 8.16 -0.58
N VAL A 24 4.63 8.66 0.46
CA VAL A 24 4.30 8.36 1.85
C VAL A 24 2.90 8.85 2.16
N ARG A 25 2.58 10.08 1.76
CA ARG A 25 1.22 10.61 1.92
C ARG A 25 0.18 9.81 1.14
N LYS A 26 0.49 9.38 -0.09
CA LYS A 26 -0.39 8.50 -0.88
C LYS A 26 -0.59 7.15 -0.20
N TYR A 27 0.46 6.58 0.39
CA TYR A 27 0.37 5.35 1.17
C TYR A 27 -0.47 5.56 2.43
N GLU A 28 -0.25 6.63 3.20
CA GLU A 28 -0.99 6.94 4.42
C GLU A 28 -2.47 7.25 4.18
N LEU A 29 -2.80 7.92 3.08
CA LEU A 29 -4.18 8.21 2.68
C LEU A 29 -4.78 7.12 1.78
N PHE A 30 -4.08 6.00 1.59
CA PHE A 30 -4.54 4.95 0.71
C PHE A 30 -5.87 4.36 1.22
N GLU A 31 -6.88 4.44 0.36
CA GLU A 31 -8.22 3.91 0.58
C GLU A 31 -8.74 3.24 -0.70
N MET A 32 -9.63 2.28 -0.49
CA MET A 32 -10.39 1.61 -1.55
C MET A 32 -11.42 2.59 -2.12
N GLU A 33 -11.44 2.75 -3.44
CA GLU A 33 -12.38 3.65 -4.12
C GLU A 33 -13.79 3.04 -4.20
N GLU A 34 -14.80 3.88 -4.45
CA GLU A 34 -16.18 3.41 -4.61
C GLU A 34 -16.29 2.58 -5.89
N ASN A 35 -16.80 1.35 -5.79
CA ASN A 35 -16.91 0.36 -6.87
C ASN A 35 -15.59 -0.18 -7.42
N GLU A 36 -14.49 0.04 -6.71
CA GLU A 36 -13.23 -0.60 -7.06
C GLU A 36 -13.23 -2.09 -6.67
N SER A 37 -12.57 -2.93 -7.46
CA SER A 37 -12.33 -4.34 -7.11
C SER A 37 -11.10 -4.51 -6.21
N ILE A 38 -11.06 -5.59 -5.44
CA ILE A 38 -9.90 -5.93 -4.62
C ILE A 38 -8.63 -6.05 -5.47
N GLN A 39 -8.73 -6.57 -6.69
CA GLN A 39 -7.57 -6.69 -7.58
C GLN A 39 -7.03 -5.34 -8.04
N THR A 40 -7.90 -4.42 -8.44
CA THR A 40 -7.49 -3.07 -8.87
C THR A 40 -6.86 -2.31 -7.70
N MET A 41 -7.49 -2.38 -6.53
CA MET A 41 -6.98 -1.76 -5.30
C MET A 41 -5.60 -2.30 -4.93
N PHE A 42 -5.42 -3.63 -4.95
CA PHE A 42 -4.13 -4.25 -4.67
C PHE A 42 -3.04 -3.85 -5.67
N GLY A 43 -3.36 -3.73 -6.97
CA GLY A 43 -2.42 -3.26 -7.98
C GLY A 43 -1.93 -1.83 -7.71
N ARG A 44 -2.82 -0.91 -7.32
CA ARG A 44 -2.43 0.45 -6.90
C ARG A 44 -1.55 0.42 -5.65
N PHE A 45 -1.90 -0.41 -4.68
CA PHE A 45 -1.14 -0.57 -3.44
C PHE A 45 0.28 -1.09 -3.71
N GLN A 46 0.43 -2.12 -4.54
CA GLN A 46 1.75 -2.66 -4.94
C GLN A 46 2.59 -1.61 -5.67
N THR A 47 1.96 -0.80 -6.53
CA THR A 47 2.66 0.29 -7.23
C THR A 47 3.28 1.27 -6.23
N ILE A 48 2.51 1.69 -5.22
CA ILE A 48 2.99 2.61 -4.18
C ILE A 48 4.14 1.98 -3.37
N ILE A 49 4.02 0.71 -2.96
CA ILE A 49 5.06 0.00 -2.21
C ILE A 49 6.35 -0.12 -3.03
N ASN A 50 6.23 -0.46 -4.30
CA ASN A 50 7.37 -0.59 -5.21
C ASN A 50 8.08 0.76 -5.40
N GLU A 51 7.33 1.84 -5.58
CA GLU A 51 7.90 3.19 -5.68
C GLU A 51 8.58 3.65 -4.37
N LEU A 52 8.00 3.33 -3.21
CA LEU A 52 8.60 3.61 -1.90
C LEU A 52 9.91 2.84 -1.71
N SER A 53 9.90 1.54 -2.03
CA SER A 53 11.07 0.67 -1.98
C SER A 53 12.18 1.16 -2.91
N PHE A 54 11.85 1.59 -4.13
CA PHE A 54 12.79 2.17 -5.07
C PHE A 54 13.46 3.45 -4.55
N LEU A 55 12.75 4.23 -3.73
CA LEU A 55 13.29 5.43 -3.07
C LEU A 55 14.00 5.12 -1.73
N GLY A 56 14.14 3.84 -1.36
CA GLY A 56 14.85 3.40 -0.16
C GLY A 56 13.99 3.37 1.11
N ARG A 57 12.66 3.49 1.01
CA ARG A 57 11.74 3.35 2.15
C ARG A 57 10.96 2.05 2.05
N THR A 58 11.30 1.09 2.89
CA THR A 58 10.62 -0.21 2.99
C THR A 58 9.86 -0.30 4.31
N TYR A 59 8.77 -1.07 4.31
CA TYR A 59 7.99 -1.37 5.52
C TYR A 59 7.98 -2.89 5.74
N HIS A 60 7.61 -3.34 6.93
CA HIS A 60 7.45 -4.77 7.15
C HIS A 60 6.22 -5.28 6.41
N LYS A 61 6.26 -6.57 6.04
CA LYS A 61 5.11 -7.24 5.39
C LYS A 61 3.83 -7.09 6.23
N PHE A 62 3.96 -7.17 7.54
CA PHE A 62 2.85 -6.98 8.48
C PHE A 62 2.26 -5.57 8.39
N ASP A 63 3.08 -4.52 8.32
CA ASP A 63 2.60 -3.14 8.16
C ASP A 63 1.78 -2.99 6.87
N HIS A 64 2.22 -3.62 5.79
CA HIS A 64 1.48 -3.63 4.53
C HIS A 64 0.13 -4.34 4.63
N ILE A 65 0.07 -5.47 5.34
CA ILE A 65 -1.18 -6.22 5.60
C ILE A 65 -2.15 -5.39 6.42
N GLU A 66 -1.69 -4.83 7.54
CA GLU A 66 -2.51 -3.95 8.37
C GLU A 66 -2.99 -2.73 7.59
N LYS A 67 -2.12 -2.15 6.75
CA LYS A 67 -2.47 -1.00 5.94
C LYS A 67 -3.54 -1.33 4.92
N LEU A 68 -3.39 -2.45 4.21
CA LEU A 68 -4.37 -2.92 3.24
C LEU A 68 -5.73 -3.17 3.91
N LEU A 69 -5.75 -3.87 5.05
CA LEU A 69 -6.96 -4.14 5.82
C LEU A 69 -7.66 -2.86 6.31
N ARG A 70 -6.90 -1.82 6.68
CA ARG A 70 -7.44 -0.51 7.08
C ARG A 70 -7.96 0.32 5.90
N SER A 71 -7.40 0.13 4.72
CA SER A 71 -7.83 0.82 3.49
C SER A 71 -9.11 0.26 2.88
N LEU A 72 -9.54 -0.95 3.30
CA LEU A 72 -10.78 -1.55 2.82
C LEU A 72 -12.00 -0.73 3.26
N SER A 73 -12.98 -0.63 2.36
CA SER A 73 -14.25 0.04 2.64
C SER A 73 -15.03 -0.66 3.76
N ARG A 74 -15.97 0.07 4.38
CA ARG A 74 -16.70 -0.39 5.57
C ARG A 74 -17.43 -1.72 5.38
N LYS A 75 -17.82 -2.07 4.14
CA LYS A 75 -18.46 -3.35 3.79
C LYS A 75 -17.60 -4.57 4.15
N TRP A 76 -16.28 -4.42 4.18
CA TRP A 76 -15.33 -5.50 4.49
C TRP A 76 -15.07 -5.68 5.99
N ARG A 77 -15.61 -4.82 6.87
CA ARG A 77 -15.35 -4.88 8.31
C ARG A 77 -15.60 -6.26 8.95
N PRO A 78 -16.69 -6.99 8.62
CA PRO A 78 -16.91 -8.34 9.15
C PRO A 78 -15.79 -9.30 8.75
N GLN A 79 -15.38 -9.27 7.48
CA GLN A 79 -14.31 -10.14 6.96
C GLN A 79 -12.95 -9.80 7.56
N VAL A 80 -12.61 -8.53 7.73
CA VAL A 80 -11.38 -8.10 8.41
C VAL A 80 -11.36 -8.59 9.87
N THR A 81 -12.51 -8.54 10.55
CA THR A 81 -12.64 -9.01 11.93
C THR A 81 -12.48 -10.52 12.02
N ALA A 82 -13.14 -11.28 11.15
CA ALA A 82 -13.01 -12.73 11.08
C ALA A 82 -11.58 -13.16 10.75
N LEU A 83 -10.90 -12.47 9.83
CA LEU A 83 -9.52 -12.75 9.48
C LEU A 83 -8.58 -12.54 10.67
N ARG A 84 -8.74 -11.42 11.41
CA ARG A 84 -7.99 -11.12 12.63
C ARG A 84 -8.22 -12.15 13.74
N ALA A 85 -9.43 -12.69 13.84
CA ALA A 85 -9.79 -13.67 14.85
C ALA A 85 -9.31 -15.10 14.50
N SER A 86 -9.19 -15.42 13.21
CA SER A 86 -8.93 -16.79 12.73
C SER A 86 -7.47 -17.06 12.32
N LYS A 87 -6.71 -16.03 11.92
CA LYS A 87 -5.34 -16.20 11.41
C LYS A 87 -4.34 -15.30 12.10
N ASP A 88 -3.15 -15.84 12.34
CA ASP A 88 -1.95 -15.06 12.62
C ASP A 88 -1.61 -14.19 11.40
N LEU A 89 -1.96 -12.91 11.46
CA LEU A 89 -1.64 -11.94 10.41
C LEU A 89 -0.13 -11.80 10.17
N GLU A 90 0.70 -12.15 11.16
CA GLU A 90 2.16 -12.13 11.05
C GLU A 90 2.73 -13.22 10.13
N LYS A 91 2.01 -14.35 9.99
CA LYS A 91 2.42 -15.47 9.13
C LYS A 91 1.81 -15.41 7.74
N LEU A 92 0.79 -14.58 7.55
CA LEU A 92 0.07 -14.44 6.29
C LEU A 92 0.89 -13.64 5.29
N SER A 93 0.89 -14.05 4.02
CA SER A 93 1.42 -13.23 2.93
C SER A 93 0.36 -12.26 2.38
N LEU A 94 0.81 -11.17 1.75
CA LEU A 94 -0.08 -10.23 1.04
C LEU A 94 -0.90 -10.92 -0.05
N GLU A 95 -0.29 -11.88 -0.74
CA GLU A 95 -0.94 -12.64 -1.83
C GLU A 95 -2.05 -13.53 -1.29
N GLU A 96 -1.82 -14.24 -0.18
CA GLU A 96 -2.86 -15.02 0.49
C GLU A 96 -4.00 -14.14 1.00
N LEU A 97 -3.68 -12.99 1.60
CA LEU A 97 -4.68 -12.02 2.05
C LEU A 97 -5.59 -11.59 0.89
N VAL A 98 -5.00 -11.21 -0.24
CA VAL A 98 -5.74 -10.80 -1.44
C VAL A 98 -6.57 -11.95 -2.00
N GLY A 99 -6.03 -13.18 -1.98
CA GLY A 99 -6.77 -14.39 -2.35
C GLY A 99 -8.03 -14.60 -1.51
N LEU A 100 -7.91 -14.46 -0.18
CA LEU A 100 -9.05 -14.59 0.75
C LEU A 100 -10.09 -13.48 0.54
N LEU A 101 -9.64 -12.26 0.29
CA LEU A 101 -10.54 -11.13 0.00
C LEU A 101 -11.26 -11.32 -1.33
N LYS A 102 -10.57 -11.82 -2.36
CA LYS A 102 -11.16 -12.12 -3.68
C LYS A 102 -12.23 -13.21 -3.62
N VAL A 103 -12.00 -14.29 -2.89
CA VAL A 103 -13.01 -15.36 -2.74
C VAL A 103 -14.29 -14.77 -2.16
N HIS A 104 -14.16 -13.93 -1.13
CA HIS A 104 -15.32 -13.27 -0.52
C HIS A 104 -15.96 -12.20 -1.42
N GLU A 105 -15.17 -11.52 -2.27
CA GLU A 105 -15.70 -10.62 -3.30
C GLU A 105 -16.64 -11.35 -4.26
N MET A 106 -16.28 -12.57 -4.66
CA MET A 106 -17.08 -13.41 -5.56
C MET A 106 -18.35 -13.96 -4.89
N GLU A 107 -18.34 -14.19 -3.58
CA GLU A 107 -19.53 -14.62 -2.82
C GLU A 107 -20.53 -13.48 -2.56
N LEU A 108 -20.06 -12.22 -2.62
CA LEU A 108 -20.89 -11.03 -2.44
C LEU A 108 -21.53 -10.50 -3.74
N GLN A 109 -21.18 -11.09 -4.90
CA GLN A 109 -21.80 -10.82 -6.21
C GLN A 109 -23.01 -11.72 -6.44
#